data_AF-A0A7D5MVE7-F1
#
_entry.id   AF-A0A7D5MVE7-F1
#
_cell.length_a   1.000
_cell.length_b   1.000
_cell.length_c   1.000
_cell.angle_alpha   90.00
_cell.angle_beta   90.00
_cell.angle_gamma   90.00
#
_symmetry.space_group_name_H-M   'P 1'
#
loop_
_entity.id
_entity.type
_entity.pdbx_description
1 polymer ?
#
loop_
_entity_poly.entity_id
_entity_poly.type
_entity_poly.pdbx_seq_one_letter_code
_entity_poly.pdbx_strand_id
1 'polypeptide(L)'
;MPVAPRVFISYSHDDERHEDRVLDLANRLRADGIDAEIDQYETSPPDGWPAWCERQIKKAHFVLMVCTATYLRRVDDEEEPGKGHGVLWEARIIRQLHYDTGSKTAKFVPVLFADGSPEHIPTSVKGAARFNVDKPDEYEALYRLLTNQPRVLKPELGAMRALPPRERRSAVEADPPADGAAGHSRPAAPAAPDAPAEPQSRAEWVFVGREEEREVLAGLLLRPGGRRMPVVVSGMAGVGKTYLVDRVFADNRAEFPGGYVRLSLDPQNLPEVAELLAQIADRLKLPGGGDASTVLARLMDPLTLLHVENVDTPEAGRLTGIWRRRVRRPRWCSAPGCAGWARCPAGGRWRSLLRGR
;
A
#
# COMPACT_ATOMS: atom_id res chain seq x y z
N MET A 1 10.96 -14.81 30.81
CA MET A 1 12.10 -15.05 29.89
C MET A 1 11.82 -14.30 28.60
N PRO A 2 12.83 -13.76 27.90
CA PRO A 2 12.59 -13.15 26.59
C PRO A 2 11.98 -14.21 25.66
N VAL A 3 10.91 -13.84 24.97
CA VAL A 3 10.24 -14.73 24.00
C VAL A 3 11.15 -14.84 22.78
N ALA A 4 11.56 -16.06 22.41
CA ALA A 4 12.36 -16.29 21.21
C ALA A 4 11.64 -15.73 19.98
N PRO A 5 12.32 -14.99 19.10
CA PRO A 5 11.68 -14.48 17.90
C PRO A 5 11.29 -15.66 16.98
N ARG A 6 10.03 -15.69 16.54
CA ARG A 6 9.57 -16.69 15.59
C ARG A 6 9.90 -16.25 14.17
N VAL A 7 10.52 -17.15 13.42
CA VAL A 7 10.97 -16.93 12.05
C VAL A 7 10.39 -18.01 11.15
N PHE A 8 9.86 -17.60 10.00
CA PHE A 8 9.51 -18.53 8.93
C PHE A 8 10.49 -18.36 7.79
N ILE A 9 11.03 -19.45 7.24
CA ILE A 9 11.94 -19.39 6.10
C ILE A 9 11.17 -19.86 4.86
N SER A 10 10.91 -18.92 3.95
CA SER A 10 10.30 -19.22 2.64
C SER A 10 11.41 -19.33 1.60
N TYR A 11 11.35 -20.41 0.83
CA TYR A 11 12.35 -20.78 -0.15
C TYR A 11 11.68 -21.57 -1.28
N SER A 12 12.42 -21.83 -2.36
CA SER A 12 11.93 -22.65 -3.46
C SER A 12 12.62 -24.01 -3.46
N HIS A 13 11.86 -25.07 -3.74
CA HIS A 13 12.41 -26.39 -4.04
C HIS A 13 13.14 -26.35 -5.39
N ASP A 14 14.40 -25.91 -5.36
CA ASP A 14 15.28 -25.77 -6.52
C ASP A 14 15.98 -27.10 -6.85
N ASP A 15 16.74 -27.60 -5.87
CA ASP A 15 17.44 -28.89 -5.88
C ASP A 15 17.70 -29.37 -4.44
N GLU A 16 18.02 -30.66 -4.26
CA GLU A 16 18.26 -31.27 -2.94
C GLU A 16 19.34 -30.52 -2.13
N ARG A 17 20.40 -30.06 -2.79
CA ARG A 17 21.47 -29.31 -2.14
C ARG A 17 20.98 -27.95 -1.60
N HIS A 18 20.07 -27.29 -2.31
CA HIS A 18 19.44 -26.07 -1.84
C HIS A 18 18.55 -26.34 -0.64
N GLU A 19 17.76 -27.41 -0.68
CA GLU A 19 16.90 -27.84 0.43
C GLU A 19 17.71 -28.15 1.71
N ASP A 20 18.81 -28.88 1.57
CA ASP A 20 19.73 -29.18 2.68
C ASP A 20 20.33 -27.91 3.29
N ARG A 21 20.74 -26.94 2.46
CA ARG A 21 21.26 -25.66 2.95
C ARG A 21 20.21 -24.86 3.73
N VAL A 22 18.96 -24.90 3.29
CA VAL A 22 17.85 -24.24 3.99
C VAL A 22 17.57 -24.92 5.33
N LEU A 23 17.60 -26.26 5.36
CA LEU A 23 17.48 -27.05 6.59
C LEU A 23 18.60 -26.73 7.58
N ASP A 24 19.85 -26.67 7.11
CA ASP A 24 21.01 -26.32 7.93
C ASP A 24 20.89 -24.90 8.51
N LEU A 25 20.44 -23.94 7.70
CA LEU A 25 20.17 -22.57 8.16
C LEU A 25 19.09 -22.56 9.26
N ALA A 26 17.97 -23.27 9.05
CA ALA A 26 16.89 -23.38 10.01
C ALA A 26 17.39 -24.00 11.33
N ASN A 27 18.10 -25.12 11.25
CA ASN A 27 18.68 -25.82 12.40
C ASN A 27 19.66 -24.92 13.17
N ARG A 28 20.51 -24.18 12.45
CA ARG A 28 21.45 -23.23 13.06
C ARG A 28 20.73 -22.11 13.81
N LEU A 29 19.72 -21.49 13.19
CA LEU A 29 18.91 -20.45 13.85
C LEU A 29 18.24 -21.00 15.13
N ARG A 30 17.73 -22.23 15.08
CA ARG A 30 17.15 -22.91 16.25
C ARG A 30 18.18 -23.18 17.34
N ALA A 31 19.38 -23.64 16.97
CA ALA A 31 20.49 -23.82 17.91
C ALA A 31 20.89 -22.49 18.59
N ASP A 32 20.78 -21.38 17.86
CA ASP A 32 21.09 -20.03 18.35
C ASP A 32 19.90 -19.35 19.08
N GLY A 33 18.83 -20.10 19.37
CA GLY A 33 17.71 -19.67 20.20
C GLY A 33 16.59 -18.92 19.47
N ILE A 34 16.53 -19.01 18.13
CA ILE A 34 15.47 -18.43 17.29
C ILE A 34 14.49 -19.54 16.91
N ASP A 35 13.19 -19.32 17.08
CA ASP A 35 12.16 -20.31 16.72
C ASP A 35 11.92 -20.28 15.20
N ALA A 36 12.83 -20.89 14.44
CA ALA A 36 12.75 -20.98 12.98
C ALA A 36 11.89 -22.17 12.54
N GLU A 37 11.06 -21.94 11.51
CA GLU A 37 10.11 -22.89 10.94
C GLU A 37 10.31 -22.98 9.41
N ILE A 38 10.28 -24.21 8.89
CA ILE A 38 10.29 -24.56 7.45
C ILE A 38 9.29 -25.69 7.18
N ASP A 39 8.86 -25.83 5.94
CA ASP A 39 7.98 -26.91 5.51
C ASP A 39 8.59 -28.30 5.73
N GLN A 40 9.91 -28.47 5.65
CA GLN A 40 10.59 -29.76 5.88
C GLN A 40 10.39 -30.32 7.30
N TYR A 41 10.01 -29.49 8.27
CA TYR A 41 9.65 -29.95 9.63
C TYR A 41 8.22 -30.48 9.72
N GLU A 42 7.38 -30.20 8.72
CA GLU A 42 5.99 -30.63 8.65
C GLU A 42 5.85 -31.76 7.62
N THR A 43 5.16 -32.84 7.98
CA THR A 43 4.97 -33.98 7.06
C THR A 43 3.67 -33.86 6.29
N SER A 44 2.60 -33.41 6.95
CA SER A 44 1.26 -33.37 6.34
C SER A 44 0.34 -32.44 7.13
N PRO A 45 0.26 -31.15 6.77
CA PRO A 45 -0.60 -30.21 7.45
C PRO A 45 -2.09 -30.57 7.23
N PRO A 46 -2.91 -30.65 8.28
CA PRO A 46 -4.30 -31.13 8.19
C PRO A 46 -5.21 -30.24 7.31
N ASP A 47 -4.95 -28.94 7.27
CA ASP A 47 -5.70 -27.97 6.45
C ASP A 47 -5.06 -27.75 5.06
N GLY A 48 -4.06 -28.55 4.71
CA GLY A 48 -3.26 -28.40 3.50
C GLY A 48 -2.14 -27.35 3.61
N TRP A 49 -1.19 -27.46 2.69
CA TRP A 49 -0.01 -26.60 2.60
C TRP A 49 -0.32 -25.10 2.51
N PRO A 50 -1.29 -24.64 1.69
CA PRO A 50 -1.58 -23.21 1.57
C PRO A 50 -2.00 -22.56 2.90
N ALA A 51 -2.90 -23.20 3.63
CA ALA A 51 -3.37 -22.70 4.93
C ALA A 51 -2.25 -22.79 5.99
N TRP A 52 -1.38 -23.80 5.92
CA TRP A 52 -0.22 -23.90 6.78
C TRP A 52 0.78 -22.77 6.55
N CYS A 53 1.19 -22.52 5.30
CA CYS A 53 2.12 -21.44 4.95
C CYS A 53 1.55 -20.08 5.39
N GLU A 54 0.27 -19.81 5.12
CA GLU A 54 -0.39 -18.57 5.54
C GLU A 54 -0.33 -18.37 7.06
N ARG A 55 -0.57 -19.43 7.84
CA ARG A 55 -0.44 -19.38 9.30
C ARG A 55 0.98 -19.13 9.75
N GLN A 56 1.97 -19.78 9.15
CA GLN A 56 3.38 -19.57 9.52
C GLN A 56 3.79 -18.13 9.25
N ILE A 57 3.46 -17.60 8.05
CA ILE A 57 3.70 -16.20 7.72
C ILE A 57 2.98 -15.28 8.70
N LYS A 58 1.72 -15.52 9.05
CA LYS A 58 0.97 -14.68 10.02
C LYS A 58 1.62 -14.69 11.41
N LYS A 59 2.02 -15.87 11.92
CA LYS A 59 2.60 -16.05 13.26
C LYS A 59 4.05 -15.56 13.38
N ALA A 60 4.81 -15.55 12.29
CA ALA A 60 6.22 -15.19 12.34
C ALA A 60 6.42 -13.67 12.58
N HIS A 61 7.42 -13.32 13.38
CA HIS A 61 7.90 -11.95 13.50
C HIS A 61 8.67 -11.54 12.26
N PHE A 62 9.48 -12.46 11.70
CA PHE A 62 10.22 -12.29 10.47
C PHE A 62 9.99 -13.46 9.51
N VAL A 63 9.99 -13.15 8.22
CA VAL A 63 9.96 -14.11 7.12
C VAL A 63 11.26 -13.94 6.35
N LEU A 64 12.15 -14.94 6.43
CA LEU A 64 13.37 -14.97 5.64
C LEU A 64 13.02 -15.47 4.24
N MET A 65 13.36 -14.70 3.23
CA MET A 65 13.14 -15.05 1.82
C MET A 65 14.46 -15.52 1.23
N VAL A 66 14.61 -16.82 1.02
CA VAL A 66 15.83 -17.39 0.44
C VAL A 66 15.78 -17.17 -1.07
N CYS A 67 16.48 -16.13 -1.53
CA CYS A 67 16.32 -15.61 -2.88
C CYS A 67 17.23 -16.37 -3.88
N THR A 68 16.61 -17.15 -4.75
CA THR A 68 17.25 -17.76 -5.94
C THR A 68 16.58 -17.27 -7.23
N ALA A 69 17.17 -17.57 -8.38
CA ALA A 69 16.56 -17.24 -9.67
C ALA A 69 15.17 -17.88 -9.80
N THR A 70 15.01 -19.11 -9.30
CA THR A 70 13.73 -19.83 -9.28
C THR A 70 12.75 -19.19 -8.32
N TYR A 71 13.20 -18.85 -7.11
CA TYR A 71 12.39 -18.12 -6.14
C TYR A 71 11.85 -16.81 -6.73
N LEU A 72 12.71 -16.01 -7.39
CA LEU A 72 12.30 -14.77 -8.05
C LEU A 72 11.23 -15.02 -9.12
N ARG A 73 11.45 -15.95 -10.05
CA ARG A 73 10.49 -16.27 -11.12
C ARG A 73 9.12 -16.67 -10.55
N ARG A 74 9.10 -17.45 -9.47
CA ARG A 74 7.87 -17.88 -8.78
C ARG A 74 7.17 -16.72 -8.09
N VAL A 75 7.91 -15.82 -7.44
CA VAL A 75 7.36 -14.64 -6.75
C VAL A 75 6.86 -13.58 -7.73
N ASP A 76 7.51 -13.41 -8.88
CA ASP A 76 7.18 -12.39 -9.89
C ASP A 76 6.19 -12.89 -10.97
N ASP A 77 5.69 -14.14 -10.87
CA ASP A 77 4.62 -14.72 -11.70
C ASP A 77 5.02 -14.99 -13.17
N GLU A 78 6.27 -15.41 -13.38
CA GLU A 78 6.82 -15.78 -14.70
C GLU A 78 6.87 -17.30 -14.94
N GLU A 79 6.22 -18.13 -14.12
CA GLU A 79 6.22 -19.59 -14.30
C GLU A 79 5.16 -20.09 -15.30
N GLU A 80 5.53 -21.06 -16.13
CA GLU A 80 4.63 -21.74 -17.05
C GLU A 80 3.52 -22.48 -16.28
N PRO A 81 2.24 -22.39 -16.71
CA PRO A 81 1.15 -23.14 -16.09
C PRO A 81 1.44 -24.65 -16.09
N GLY A 82 1.54 -25.26 -14.91
CA GLY A 82 1.64 -26.72 -14.75
C GLY A 82 3.01 -27.28 -14.35
N LYS A 83 4.03 -26.45 -14.10
CA LYS A 83 5.25 -26.87 -13.37
C LYS A 83 5.22 -26.29 -11.96
N GLY A 84 5.35 -27.15 -10.94
CA GLY A 84 5.47 -26.73 -9.54
C GLY A 84 4.19 -26.89 -8.71
N HIS A 85 3.79 -28.14 -8.44
CA HIS A 85 2.59 -28.46 -7.64
C HIS A 85 2.64 -28.01 -6.17
N GLY A 86 3.78 -27.50 -5.66
CA GLY A 86 3.93 -27.08 -4.25
C GLY A 86 4.17 -25.58 -4.00
N VAL A 87 4.70 -24.81 -4.97
CA VAL A 87 5.38 -23.53 -4.66
C VAL A 87 4.69 -22.29 -5.25
N LEU A 88 3.63 -22.47 -6.06
CA LEU A 88 2.86 -21.37 -6.64
C LEU A 88 2.01 -20.59 -5.62
N TRP A 89 1.75 -21.14 -4.42
CA TRP A 89 0.87 -20.52 -3.44
C TRP A 89 1.56 -19.56 -2.47
N GLU A 90 2.82 -19.82 -2.07
CA GLU A 90 3.56 -18.93 -1.17
C GLU A 90 3.79 -17.55 -1.80
N ALA A 91 4.06 -17.50 -3.11
CA ALA A 91 4.25 -16.27 -3.87
C ALA A 91 3.02 -15.34 -3.81
N ARG A 92 1.82 -15.89 -4.00
CA ARG A 92 0.56 -15.14 -3.93
C ARG A 92 0.29 -14.65 -2.51
N ILE A 93 0.60 -15.44 -1.49
CA ILE A 93 0.41 -15.09 -0.07
C ILE A 93 1.42 -14.03 0.38
N ILE A 94 2.70 -14.16 0.00
CA ILE A 94 3.73 -13.14 0.26
C ILE A 94 3.37 -11.83 -0.45
N ARG A 95 2.89 -11.90 -1.70
CA ARG A 95 2.40 -10.73 -2.46
C ARG A 95 1.17 -10.09 -1.82
N GLN A 96 0.19 -10.90 -1.38
CA GLN A 96 -1.02 -10.44 -0.71
C GLN A 96 -0.72 -9.83 0.67
N LEU A 97 0.12 -10.47 1.50
CA LEU A 97 0.52 -9.91 2.80
C LEU A 97 1.37 -8.65 2.67
N HIS A 98 2.24 -8.57 1.66
CA HIS A 98 2.97 -7.34 1.34
C HIS A 98 2.04 -6.22 0.86
N TYR A 99 0.95 -6.55 0.17
CA TYR A 99 -0.10 -5.62 -0.26
C TYR A 99 -0.97 -5.13 0.91
N ASP A 100 -1.44 -6.06 1.77
CA ASP A 100 -2.34 -5.78 2.89
C ASP A 100 -1.67 -5.03 4.06
N THR A 101 -0.35 -5.17 4.23
CA THR A 101 0.42 -4.44 5.26
C THR A 101 1.17 -3.21 4.74
N GLY A 102 1.11 -2.94 3.43
CA GLY A 102 1.92 -1.93 2.76
C GLY A 102 3.42 -2.30 2.70
N SER A 103 4.14 -1.80 1.67
CA SER A 103 5.56 -2.10 1.38
C SER A 103 6.60 -1.57 2.40
N LYS A 104 6.34 -1.68 3.70
CA LYS A 104 7.24 -1.25 4.78
C LYS A 104 7.27 -2.21 5.98
N THR A 105 6.87 -3.46 5.84
CA THR A 105 7.07 -4.41 6.95
C THR A 105 8.53 -4.87 6.98
N ALA A 106 9.24 -4.52 8.05
CA ALA A 106 10.56 -5.10 8.39
C ALA A 106 10.51 -6.63 8.61
N LYS A 107 9.33 -7.22 8.47
CA LYS A 107 9.03 -8.63 8.56
C LYS A 107 9.70 -9.44 7.45
N PHE A 108 9.69 -8.97 6.20
CA PHE A 108 10.27 -9.73 5.09
C PHE A 108 11.75 -9.37 4.91
N VAL A 109 12.63 -10.36 5.03
CA VAL A 109 14.09 -10.17 5.03
C VAL A 109 14.72 -11.02 3.91
N PRO A 110 15.29 -10.38 2.87
CA PRO A 110 16.01 -11.10 1.83
C PRO A 110 17.28 -11.78 2.37
N VAL A 111 17.41 -13.07 2.09
CA VAL A 111 18.55 -13.91 2.43
C VAL A 111 19.12 -14.58 1.18
N LEU A 112 20.45 -14.68 1.11
CA LEU A 112 21.19 -15.32 0.01
C LEU A 112 22.20 -16.31 0.59
N PHE A 113 22.50 -17.37 -0.15
CA PHE A 113 23.71 -18.17 0.05
C PHE A 113 24.90 -17.57 -0.72
N ALA A 114 26.11 -18.09 -0.52
CA ALA A 114 27.35 -17.59 -1.13
C ALA A 114 27.29 -17.48 -2.66
N ASP A 115 26.59 -18.40 -3.31
CA ASP A 115 26.34 -18.47 -4.75
C ASP A 115 25.12 -17.64 -5.21
N GLY A 116 24.39 -17.03 -4.28
CA GLY A 116 23.20 -16.24 -4.57
C GLY A 116 23.51 -14.85 -5.15
N SER A 117 22.66 -14.39 -6.07
CA SER A 117 22.76 -13.06 -6.69
C SER A 117 21.74 -12.09 -6.09
N PRO A 118 22.13 -10.82 -5.81
CA PRO A 118 21.18 -9.76 -5.42
C PRO A 118 20.12 -9.46 -6.49
N GLU A 119 20.37 -9.84 -7.74
CA GLU A 119 19.42 -9.70 -8.83
C GLU A 119 18.19 -10.58 -8.64
N HIS A 120 18.34 -11.70 -7.92
CA HIS A 120 17.28 -12.65 -7.60
C HIS A 120 16.39 -12.19 -6.43
N ILE A 121 16.63 -11.01 -5.87
CA ILE A 121 15.79 -10.45 -4.81
C ILE A 121 14.54 -9.84 -5.43
N PRO A 122 13.33 -10.27 -5.01
CA PRO A 122 12.09 -9.71 -5.53
C PRO A 122 12.04 -8.19 -5.40
N THR A 123 11.52 -7.53 -6.43
CA THR A 123 11.51 -6.06 -6.55
C THR A 123 10.85 -5.40 -5.33
N SER A 124 9.84 -6.05 -4.76
CA SER A 124 9.10 -5.60 -3.56
C SER A 124 9.95 -5.45 -2.30
N VAL A 125 11.06 -6.19 -2.18
CA VAL A 125 11.94 -6.20 -1.01
C VAL A 125 13.39 -5.82 -1.32
N LYS A 126 13.67 -5.43 -2.57
CA LYS A 126 15.02 -5.09 -3.05
C LYS A 126 15.67 -3.89 -2.33
N GLY A 127 14.85 -3.03 -1.72
CA GLY A 127 15.31 -1.90 -0.89
C GLY A 127 15.54 -2.22 0.59
N ALA A 128 15.24 -3.44 1.04
CA ALA A 128 15.47 -3.88 2.42
C ALA A 128 16.95 -4.28 2.64
N ALA A 129 17.36 -4.38 3.90
CA ALA A 129 18.64 -4.99 4.24
C ALA A 129 18.64 -6.47 3.81
N ARG A 130 19.68 -6.88 3.08
CA ARG A 130 19.89 -8.26 2.64
C ARG A 130 21.08 -8.88 3.36
N PHE A 131 21.06 -10.19 3.54
CA PHE A 131 22.11 -10.91 4.25
C PHE A 131 22.53 -12.17 3.50
N ASN A 132 23.84 -12.35 3.34
CA ASN A 132 24.43 -13.60 2.90
C ASN A 132 24.74 -14.48 4.12
N VAL A 133 24.00 -15.57 4.32
CA VAL A 133 24.08 -16.37 5.55
C VAL A 133 25.33 -17.25 5.65
N ASP A 134 26.05 -17.45 4.55
CA ASP A 134 27.31 -18.19 4.54
C ASP A 134 28.49 -17.32 5.02
N LYS A 135 28.31 -16.00 5.06
CA LYS A 135 29.33 -15.08 5.59
C LYS A 135 29.10 -14.82 7.07
N PRO A 136 30.07 -15.12 7.96
CA PRO A 136 29.90 -14.96 9.41
C PRO A 136 29.42 -13.57 9.84
N ASP A 137 29.99 -12.50 9.28
CA ASP A 137 29.64 -11.13 9.64
C ASP A 137 28.22 -10.73 9.23
N GLU A 138 27.76 -11.23 8.08
CA GLU A 138 26.40 -10.98 7.57
C GLU A 138 25.38 -11.85 8.32
N TYR A 139 25.74 -13.09 8.69
CA TYR A 139 24.94 -13.92 9.59
C TYR A 139 24.78 -13.27 10.97
N GLU A 140 25.85 -12.73 11.56
CA GLU A 140 25.76 -12.01 12.84
C GLU A 140 24.86 -10.78 12.71
N ALA A 141 24.96 -10.05 11.59
CA ALA A 141 24.09 -8.90 11.33
C ALA A 141 22.61 -9.30 11.20
N LEU A 142 22.32 -10.43 10.54
CA LEU A 142 20.98 -11.02 10.49
C LEU A 142 20.51 -11.42 11.89
N TYR A 143 21.33 -12.12 12.67
CA TYR A 143 21.00 -12.52 14.02
C TYR A 143 20.66 -11.32 14.91
N ARG A 144 21.45 -10.25 14.84
CA ARG A 144 21.19 -8.99 15.53
C ARG A 144 19.89 -8.33 15.11
N LEU A 145 19.54 -8.38 13.82
CA LEU A 145 18.24 -7.90 13.34
C LEU A 145 17.09 -8.71 13.97
N LEU A 146 17.17 -10.03 13.90
CA LEU A 146 16.12 -10.94 14.38
C LEU A 146 15.92 -10.87 15.90
N THR A 147 16.97 -10.55 16.64
CA THR A 147 16.97 -10.45 18.11
C THR A 147 16.92 -9.02 18.63
N ASN A 148 16.82 -8.02 17.75
CA ASN A 148 16.82 -6.59 18.10
C ASN A 148 18.04 -6.14 18.94
N GLN A 149 19.24 -6.57 18.53
CA GLN A 149 20.53 -6.26 19.16
C GLN A 149 21.39 -5.34 18.27
N PRO A 150 21.06 -4.03 18.15
CA PRO A 150 21.77 -3.12 17.26
C PRO A 150 23.26 -3.04 17.59
N ARG A 151 24.12 -3.02 16.56
CA ARG A 151 25.59 -2.96 16.74
C ARG A 151 26.06 -1.70 17.46
N VAL A 152 25.36 -0.58 17.28
CA VAL A 152 25.67 0.70 17.89
C VAL A 152 24.43 1.18 18.63
N LEU A 153 24.55 1.36 19.95
CA LEU A 153 23.48 1.93 20.75
C LEU A 153 23.38 3.42 20.46
N LYS A 154 22.16 3.90 20.24
CA LYS A 154 21.90 5.33 20.13
C LYS A 154 22.23 5.96 21.50
N PRO A 155 23.13 6.96 21.57
CA PRO A 155 23.42 7.62 22.83
C PRO A 155 22.18 8.35 23.35
N GLU A 156 22.14 8.60 24.66
CA GLU A 156 21.08 9.39 25.28
C GLU A 156 20.98 10.79 24.64
N LEU A 157 19.76 11.30 24.55
CA LEU A 157 19.51 12.60 23.96
C LEU A 157 20.12 13.69 24.86
N GLY A 158 21.05 14.48 24.33
CA GLY A 158 21.60 15.62 25.05
C GLY A 158 20.55 16.72 25.28
N ALA A 159 20.80 17.60 26.26
CA ALA A 159 19.94 18.74 26.52
C ALA A 159 19.86 19.68 25.31
N MET A 160 18.65 20.19 25.03
CA MET A 160 18.42 21.13 23.93
C MET A 160 19.17 22.43 24.19
N ARG A 161 20.06 22.82 23.26
CA ARG A 161 20.79 24.09 23.34
C ARG A 161 19.91 25.22 22.84
N ALA A 162 19.64 26.20 23.69
CA ALA A 162 19.06 27.47 23.25
C ALA A 162 20.11 28.24 22.45
N LEU A 163 19.80 28.57 21.20
CA LEU A 163 20.64 29.41 20.35
C LEU A 163 20.04 30.83 20.33
N PRO A 164 20.87 31.89 20.42
CA PRO A 164 20.37 33.24 20.38
C PRO A 164 19.70 33.54 19.03
N PRO A 165 18.60 34.32 19.00
CA PRO A 165 18.00 34.79 17.76
C PRO A 165 19.03 35.54 16.91
N ARG A 166 19.12 35.19 15.63
CA ARG A 166 19.99 35.89 14.70
C ARG A 166 19.30 37.20 14.31
N GLU A 167 19.77 38.33 14.82
CA GLU A 167 19.25 39.64 14.42
C GLU A 167 19.46 39.85 12.93
N ARG A 168 18.35 40.08 12.23
CA ARG A 168 18.34 40.42 10.82
C ARG A 168 18.73 41.89 10.73
N ARG A 169 19.91 42.21 10.18
CA ARG A 169 20.26 43.59 9.83
C ARG A 169 19.27 44.07 8.77
N SER A 170 18.25 44.81 9.19
CA SER A 170 17.45 45.66 8.30
C SER A 170 18.22 46.96 8.08
N ALA A 171 18.96 47.02 6.98
CA ALA A 171 19.48 48.26 6.42
C ALA A 171 19.23 48.22 4.91
N VAL A 172 18.04 48.65 4.52
CA VAL A 172 17.83 49.44 3.30
C VAL A 172 16.93 50.58 3.75
N GLU A 173 17.51 51.78 3.82
CA GLU A 173 16.77 53.03 3.96
C GLU A 173 15.72 53.10 2.83
N ALA A 174 14.48 53.37 3.23
CA ALA A 174 13.39 53.58 2.31
C ALA A 174 13.50 54.99 1.70
N ASP A 175 13.50 55.05 0.37
CA ASP A 175 13.08 56.25 -0.36
C ASP A 175 11.57 56.51 -0.09
N PRO A 176 11.12 57.78 -0.10
CA PRO A 176 9.72 58.13 0.12
C PRO A 176 8.82 57.65 -1.04
N PRO A 177 7.52 57.40 -0.79
CA PRO A 177 6.66 56.65 -1.71
C PRO A 177 6.16 57.50 -2.88
N ALA A 178 6.15 56.92 -4.07
CA ALA A 178 5.30 57.35 -5.18
C ALA A 178 4.07 56.42 -5.27
N ASP A 179 2.93 57.05 -5.50
CA ASP A 179 1.58 56.51 -5.46
C ASP A 179 1.33 55.23 -6.26
N GLY A 180 0.42 54.42 -5.72
CA GLY A 180 -0.55 53.68 -6.51
C GLY A 180 -0.22 52.21 -6.78
N ALA A 181 -0.83 51.32 -6.00
CA ALA A 181 -1.69 50.24 -6.51
C ALA A 181 -2.09 49.31 -5.36
N ALA A 182 -3.40 49.12 -5.23
CA ALA A 182 -4.02 48.19 -4.30
C ALA A 182 -3.50 46.75 -4.50
N GLY A 183 -2.95 46.17 -3.44
CA GLY A 183 -2.56 44.77 -3.35
C GLY A 183 -3.17 44.13 -2.12
N HIS A 184 -4.25 43.37 -2.31
CA HIS A 184 -5.03 42.71 -1.28
C HIS A 184 -4.17 41.79 -0.42
N SER A 185 -3.98 42.14 0.86
CA SER A 185 -3.41 41.23 1.85
C SER A 185 -4.42 40.12 2.14
N ARG A 186 -4.11 38.90 1.72
CA ARG A 186 -4.89 37.71 2.04
C ARG A 186 -4.75 37.43 3.54
N PRO A 187 -5.84 37.37 4.34
CA PRO A 187 -5.72 36.96 5.73
C PRO A 187 -5.20 35.53 5.80
N ALA A 188 -4.31 35.28 6.76
CA ALA A 188 -3.94 33.92 7.15
C ALA A 188 -5.22 33.19 7.58
N ALA A 189 -5.53 32.08 6.91
CA ALA A 189 -6.66 31.24 7.29
C ALA A 189 -6.42 30.67 8.70
N PRO A 190 -7.45 30.63 9.56
CA PRO A 190 -7.34 30.00 10.87
C PRO A 190 -7.11 28.49 10.72
N ALA A 191 -6.39 27.90 11.67
CA ALA A 191 -6.19 26.46 11.74
C ALA A 191 -7.55 25.74 11.74
N ALA A 192 -7.77 24.84 10.77
CA ALA A 192 -9.00 24.07 10.67
C ALA A 192 -9.06 23.00 11.78
N PRO A 193 -10.21 22.80 12.44
CA PRO A 193 -10.39 21.74 13.43
C PRO A 193 -10.64 20.39 12.74
N ASP A 194 -10.15 19.31 13.35
CA ASP A 194 -10.52 17.91 13.10
C ASP A 194 -10.56 17.39 11.65
N ALA A 195 -9.52 17.68 10.85
CA ALA A 195 -9.29 16.91 9.63
C ALA A 195 -9.15 15.39 9.96
N PRO A 196 -9.65 14.49 9.10
CA PRO A 196 -9.32 13.06 9.16
C PRO A 196 -7.80 12.88 9.11
N ALA A 197 -7.27 11.88 9.82
CA ALA A 197 -5.85 11.54 9.70
C ALA A 197 -5.56 11.19 8.24
N GLU A 198 -4.72 11.99 7.58
CA GLU A 198 -4.38 11.76 6.19
C GLU A 198 -3.65 10.43 6.03
N PRO A 199 -4.02 9.60 5.04
CA PRO A 199 -3.28 8.38 4.77
C PRO A 199 -1.84 8.74 4.38
N GLN A 200 -0.87 8.22 5.14
CA GLN A 200 0.56 8.42 4.89
C GLN A 200 0.98 7.68 3.61
N SER A 201 0.70 8.27 2.44
CA SER A 201 1.13 7.71 1.15
C SER A 201 2.56 8.13 0.81
N ARG A 202 3.38 7.22 0.28
CA ARG A 202 4.73 7.54 -0.24
C ARG A 202 4.68 8.23 -1.62
N ALA A 203 3.49 8.47 -2.18
CA ALA A 203 3.30 9.03 -3.52
C ALA A 203 3.86 10.46 -3.64
N GLU A 204 3.94 11.20 -2.52
CA GLU A 204 4.60 12.50 -2.47
C GLU A 204 6.11 12.44 -2.83
N TRP A 205 6.78 11.29 -2.66
CA TRP A 205 8.25 11.19 -2.70
C TRP A 205 8.78 10.17 -3.73
N VAL A 206 7.97 9.22 -4.20
CA VAL A 206 8.42 8.08 -5.06
C VAL A 206 7.54 7.89 -6.31
N PHE A 207 6.80 8.92 -6.73
CA PHE A 207 5.97 8.84 -7.96
C PHE A 207 6.69 9.53 -9.12
N VAL A 208 7.09 8.75 -10.14
CA VAL A 208 7.77 9.24 -11.35
C VAL A 208 6.92 8.91 -12.57
N GLY A 209 6.72 9.90 -13.46
CA GLY A 209 5.94 9.74 -14.68
C GLY A 209 4.43 9.94 -14.51
N ARG A 210 3.68 9.64 -15.57
CA ARG A 210 2.20 9.74 -15.67
C ARG A 210 1.64 11.14 -15.46
N GLU A 211 2.38 12.13 -15.95
CA GLU A 211 1.99 13.54 -15.93
C GLU A 211 0.65 13.73 -16.64
N GLU A 212 0.45 13.10 -17.80
CA GLU A 212 -0.81 13.16 -18.57
C GLU A 212 -1.98 12.59 -17.76
N GLU A 213 -1.85 11.40 -17.17
CA GLU A 213 -2.93 10.80 -16.38
C GLU A 213 -3.22 11.58 -15.10
N ARG A 214 -2.20 12.20 -14.48
CA ARG A 214 -2.37 13.08 -13.31
C ARG A 214 -3.15 14.33 -13.68
N GLU A 215 -2.81 15.00 -14.77
CA GLU A 215 -3.52 16.18 -15.26
C GLU A 215 -4.97 15.85 -15.62
N VAL A 216 -5.20 14.72 -16.30
CA VAL A 216 -6.55 14.27 -16.64
C VAL A 216 -7.36 13.97 -15.38
N LEU A 217 -6.81 13.24 -14.42
CA LEU A 217 -7.52 12.90 -13.18
C LEU A 217 -7.81 14.15 -12.34
N ALA A 218 -6.83 15.04 -12.16
CA ALA A 218 -7.02 16.32 -11.47
C ALA A 218 -8.11 17.16 -12.17
N GLY A 219 -8.05 17.28 -13.49
CA GLY A 219 -9.04 18.01 -14.29
C GLY A 219 -10.45 17.38 -14.27
N LEU A 220 -10.59 16.09 -13.94
CA LEU A 220 -11.89 15.45 -13.72
C LEU A 220 -12.43 15.72 -12.31
N LEU A 221 -11.57 15.68 -11.29
CA LEU A 221 -11.95 15.89 -9.89
C LEU A 221 -12.22 17.38 -9.56
N LEU A 222 -11.41 18.28 -10.10
CA LEU A 222 -11.32 19.68 -9.69
C LEU A 222 -12.03 20.68 -10.62
N ARG A 223 -12.91 20.20 -11.50
CA ARG A 223 -13.62 21.04 -12.49
C ARG A 223 -14.22 22.32 -11.87
N PRO A 224 -13.79 23.52 -12.30
CA PRO A 224 -14.35 24.78 -11.82
C PRO A 224 -15.83 24.92 -12.16
N GLY A 225 -16.66 25.34 -11.20
CA GLY A 225 -18.08 25.66 -11.41
C GLY A 225 -18.99 24.48 -11.81
N GLY A 226 -18.46 23.24 -11.84
CA GLY A 226 -19.22 22.04 -12.19
C GLY A 226 -19.72 21.25 -10.98
N ARG A 227 -20.79 20.48 -11.15
CA ARG A 227 -21.16 19.44 -10.17
C ARG A 227 -20.00 18.43 -10.07
N ARG A 228 -19.55 18.13 -8.85
CA ARG A 228 -18.54 17.10 -8.58
C ARG A 228 -19.06 15.74 -9.06
N MET A 229 -18.19 14.91 -9.64
CA MET A 229 -18.55 13.64 -10.27
C MET A 229 -17.66 12.52 -9.74
N PRO A 230 -18.18 11.29 -9.57
CA PRO A 230 -17.34 10.14 -9.29
C PRO A 230 -16.47 9.88 -10.51
N VAL A 231 -15.17 9.71 -10.27
CA VAL A 231 -14.20 9.31 -11.29
C VAL A 231 -13.84 7.86 -11.05
N VAL A 232 -13.80 7.07 -12.11
CA VAL A 232 -13.38 5.67 -12.06
C VAL A 232 -11.96 5.60 -12.62
N VAL A 233 -11.04 5.05 -11.84
CA VAL A 233 -9.68 4.76 -12.25
C VAL A 233 -9.57 3.25 -12.42
N SER A 234 -9.40 2.79 -13.66
CA SER A 234 -9.33 1.36 -14.01
C SER A 234 -8.04 1.04 -14.75
N GLY A 235 -7.60 -0.21 -14.65
CA GLY A 235 -6.34 -0.70 -15.24
C GLY A 235 -5.92 -1.99 -14.56
N MET A 236 -4.92 -2.68 -15.12
CA MET A 236 -4.43 -3.95 -14.58
C MET A 236 -4.05 -3.85 -13.09
N ALA A 237 -4.13 -4.95 -12.36
CA ALA A 237 -3.63 -5.02 -10.99
C ALA A 237 -2.14 -4.62 -10.97
N GLY A 238 -1.69 -3.96 -9.90
CA GLY A 238 -0.28 -3.53 -9.78
C GLY A 238 0.14 -2.31 -10.61
N VAL A 239 -0.68 -1.81 -11.55
CA VAL A 239 -0.33 -0.65 -12.40
C VAL A 239 -0.24 0.69 -11.63
N GLY A 240 -0.38 0.71 -10.30
CA GLY A 240 -0.23 1.92 -9.49
C GLY A 240 -1.42 2.87 -9.49
N LYS A 241 -2.65 2.38 -9.69
CA LYS A 241 -3.89 3.20 -9.67
C LYS A 241 -4.06 3.97 -8.36
N THR A 242 -3.85 3.29 -7.23
CA THR A 242 -3.88 3.90 -5.90
C THR A 242 -2.83 4.99 -5.77
N TYR A 243 -1.61 4.72 -6.20
CA TYR A 243 -0.51 5.70 -6.18
C TYR A 243 -0.80 6.93 -7.05
N LEU A 244 -1.49 6.74 -8.19
CA LEU A 244 -1.93 7.84 -9.05
C LEU A 244 -2.93 8.76 -8.33
N VAL A 245 -3.94 8.19 -7.66
CA VAL A 245 -4.94 8.96 -6.91
C VAL A 245 -4.29 9.67 -5.72
N ASP A 246 -3.45 8.96 -4.96
CA ASP A 246 -2.69 9.50 -3.83
C ASP A 246 -1.81 10.68 -4.27
N ARG A 247 -1.15 10.55 -5.44
CA ARG A 247 -0.32 11.63 -6.00
C ARG A 247 -1.15 12.84 -6.41
N VAL A 248 -2.28 12.64 -7.09
CA VAL A 248 -3.17 13.73 -7.49
C VAL A 248 -3.71 14.47 -6.27
N PHE A 249 -4.06 13.77 -5.20
CA PHE A 249 -4.43 14.41 -3.95
C PHE A 249 -3.29 15.27 -3.39
N ALA A 250 -2.09 14.71 -3.28
CA ALA A 250 -0.93 15.40 -2.73
C ALA A 250 -0.58 16.68 -3.52
N ASP A 251 -0.59 16.61 -4.86
CA ASP A 251 -0.32 17.75 -5.73
C ASP A 251 -1.39 18.86 -5.63
N ASN A 252 -2.62 18.49 -5.24
CA ASN A 252 -3.77 19.39 -5.20
C ASN A 252 -4.35 19.52 -3.79
N ARG A 253 -3.54 19.31 -2.74
CA ARG A 253 -4.00 19.24 -1.35
C ARG A 253 -4.78 20.48 -0.92
N ALA A 254 -4.40 21.66 -1.41
CA ALA A 254 -5.08 22.92 -1.13
C ALA A 254 -6.54 22.97 -1.65
N GLU A 255 -6.86 22.17 -2.68
CA GLU A 255 -8.19 22.10 -3.29
C GLU A 255 -9.12 21.12 -2.54
N PHE A 256 -8.59 20.32 -1.61
CA PHE A 256 -9.33 19.39 -0.77
C PHE A 256 -9.18 19.73 0.72
N PRO A 257 -9.69 20.89 1.17
CA PRO A 257 -9.54 21.35 2.55
C PRO A 257 -10.16 20.41 3.61
N GLY A 258 -11.07 19.52 3.20
CA GLY A 258 -11.67 18.52 4.08
C GLY A 258 -10.86 17.23 4.22
N GLY A 259 -9.76 17.12 3.49
CA GLY A 259 -8.79 16.03 3.58
C GLY A 259 -9.06 14.87 2.62
N TYR A 260 -8.51 13.71 2.96
CA TYR A 260 -8.51 12.51 2.13
C TYR A 260 -8.98 11.30 2.93
N VAL A 261 -10.07 10.67 2.47
CA VAL A 261 -10.64 9.45 3.03
C VAL A 261 -10.42 8.30 2.06
N ARG A 262 -9.75 7.25 2.52
CA ARG A 262 -9.55 6.01 1.77
C ARG A 262 -10.26 4.84 2.43
N LEU A 263 -10.92 4.03 1.61
CA LEU A 263 -11.62 2.81 2.01
C LEU A 263 -11.40 1.74 0.95
N SER A 264 -11.18 0.50 1.36
CA SER A 264 -10.99 -0.63 0.44
C SER A 264 -12.09 -1.65 0.69
N LEU A 265 -12.76 -2.11 -0.37
CA LEU A 265 -13.80 -3.12 -0.26
C LEU A 265 -13.18 -4.53 -0.30
N ASP A 266 -13.75 -5.46 0.46
CA ASP A 266 -13.47 -6.89 0.31
C ASP A 266 -14.43 -7.46 -0.76
N PRO A 267 -13.94 -7.91 -1.92
CA PRO A 267 -14.79 -8.48 -2.96
C PRO A 267 -15.53 -9.75 -2.54
N GLN A 268 -15.02 -10.49 -1.55
CA GLN A 268 -15.62 -11.72 -1.04
C GLN A 268 -16.66 -11.46 0.05
N ASN A 269 -16.57 -10.31 0.71
CA ASN A 269 -17.45 -9.91 1.81
C ASN A 269 -17.81 -8.43 1.69
N LEU A 270 -18.72 -8.11 0.77
CA LEU A 270 -19.16 -6.73 0.57
C LEU A 270 -20.06 -6.29 1.73
N PRO A 271 -19.80 -5.10 2.33
CA PRO A 271 -20.64 -4.58 3.39
C PRO A 271 -22.00 -4.14 2.86
N GLU A 272 -22.99 -4.14 3.75
CA GLU A 272 -24.29 -3.52 3.45
C GLU A 272 -24.16 -2.00 3.30
N VAL A 273 -25.12 -1.36 2.61
CA VAL A 273 -25.08 0.10 2.36
C VAL A 273 -24.96 0.91 3.65
N ALA A 274 -25.69 0.51 4.69
CA ALA A 274 -25.66 1.19 5.99
C ALA A 274 -24.28 1.07 6.66
N GLU A 275 -23.63 -0.09 6.53
CA GLU A 275 -22.31 -0.35 7.08
C GLU A 275 -21.23 0.45 6.33
N LEU A 276 -21.29 0.48 4.99
CA LEU A 276 -20.40 1.33 4.19
C LEU A 276 -20.54 2.81 4.57
N LEU A 277 -21.76 3.31 4.75
CA LEU A 277 -22.00 4.68 5.20
C LEU A 277 -21.45 4.93 6.60
N ALA A 278 -21.60 3.99 7.53
CA ALA A 278 -21.02 4.06 8.86
C ALA A 278 -19.48 4.11 8.82
N GLN A 279 -18.84 3.27 8.00
CA GLN A 279 -17.39 3.24 7.82
C GLN A 279 -16.82 4.55 7.24
N ILE A 280 -17.59 5.21 6.34
CA ILE A 280 -17.23 6.53 5.80
C ILE A 280 -17.46 7.61 6.86
N ALA A 281 -18.60 7.58 7.56
CA ALA A 281 -18.95 8.54 8.60
C ALA A 281 -17.93 8.55 9.75
N ASP A 282 -17.49 7.37 10.19
CA ASP A 282 -16.45 7.20 11.21
C ASP A 282 -15.12 7.87 10.78
N ARG A 283 -14.66 7.60 9.55
CA ARG A 283 -13.47 8.25 8.98
C ARG A 283 -13.60 9.76 8.82
N LEU A 284 -14.82 10.25 8.59
CA LEU A 284 -15.13 11.68 8.55
C LEU A 284 -15.34 12.31 9.93
N LYS A 285 -15.23 11.52 11.01
CA LYS A 285 -15.51 11.93 12.40
C LYS A 285 -16.91 12.52 12.57
N LEU A 286 -17.91 11.97 11.87
CA LEU A 286 -19.30 12.39 11.98
C LEU A 286 -19.97 11.79 13.24
N PRO A 287 -20.42 12.60 14.20
CA PRO A 287 -21.05 12.09 15.41
C PRO A 287 -22.39 11.40 15.10
N GLY A 288 -22.52 10.14 15.56
CA GLY A 288 -23.77 9.36 15.49
C GLY A 288 -23.98 8.51 14.24
N GLY A 289 -23.01 8.47 13.32
CA GLY A 289 -23.22 7.85 11.99
C GLY A 289 -24.16 8.69 11.12
N GLY A 290 -23.98 8.65 9.81
CA GLY A 290 -24.70 9.51 8.87
C GLY A 290 -25.50 8.73 7.86
N ASP A 291 -26.71 9.21 7.54
CA ASP A 291 -27.37 8.83 6.31
C ASP A 291 -26.55 9.30 5.10
N ALA A 292 -26.92 8.84 3.90
CA ALA A 292 -26.23 9.27 2.69
C ALA A 292 -26.20 10.81 2.57
N SER A 293 -27.27 11.52 2.96
CA SER A 293 -27.35 12.97 2.82
C SER A 293 -26.29 13.69 3.67
N THR A 294 -26.14 13.29 4.92
CA THR A 294 -25.19 13.86 5.88
C THR A 294 -23.75 13.56 5.47
N VAL A 295 -23.46 12.31 5.07
CA VAL A 295 -22.13 11.93 4.60
C VAL A 295 -21.74 12.73 3.34
N LEU A 296 -22.67 12.91 2.40
CA LEU A 296 -22.40 13.72 1.20
C LEU A 296 -22.17 15.18 1.53
N ALA A 297 -22.97 15.76 2.42
CA ALA A 297 -22.79 17.15 2.85
C ALA A 297 -21.38 17.36 3.42
N ARG A 298 -20.94 16.45 4.29
CA ARG A 298 -19.60 16.50 4.90
C ARG A 298 -18.46 16.28 3.91
N LEU A 299 -18.67 15.47 2.87
CA LEU A 299 -17.69 15.30 1.79
C LEU A 299 -17.58 16.55 0.90
N MET A 300 -18.64 17.34 0.82
CA MET A 300 -18.69 18.53 -0.04
C MET A 300 -18.21 19.80 0.65
N ASP A 301 -18.34 19.89 1.98
CA ASP A 301 -17.95 21.06 2.75
C ASP A 301 -17.37 20.69 4.14
N PRO A 302 -16.07 20.93 4.38
CA PRO A 302 -15.05 21.27 3.38
C PRO A 302 -14.82 20.12 2.39
N LEU A 303 -14.49 20.43 1.14
CA LEU A 303 -14.35 19.44 0.07
C LEU A 303 -13.31 18.38 0.46
N THR A 304 -13.74 17.12 0.50
CA THR A 304 -12.96 15.96 0.94
C THR A 304 -12.87 14.96 -0.21
N LEU A 305 -11.67 14.46 -0.52
CA LEU A 305 -11.53 13.38 -1.50
C LEU A 305 -11.92 12.05 -0.85
N LEU A 306 -12.89 11.35 -1.42
CA LEU A 306 -13.21 9.97 -1.07
C LEU A 306 -12.68 9.03 -2.16
N HIS A 307 -11.79 8.12 -1.79
CA HIS A 307 -11.27 7.07 -2.66
C HIS A 307 -11.69 5.69 -2.15
N VAL A 308 -12.41 4.96 -3.00
CA VAL A 308 -12.86 3.58 -2.71
C VAL A 308 -12.12 2.60 -3.61
N GLU A 309 -11.38 1.68 -3.01
CA GLU A 309 -10.57 0.67 -3.70
C GLU A 309 -11.29 -0.68 -3.81
N ASN A 310 -10.77 -1.54 -4.69
CA ASN A 310 -11.26 -2.91 -4.95
C ASN A 310 -12.74 -2.96 -5.37
N VAL A 311 -13.19 -1.98 -6.16
CA VAL A 311 -14.52 -1.97 -6.77
C VAL A 311 -14.52 -2.84 -8.03
N ASP A 312 -14.20 -4.12 -7.85
CA ASP A 312 -13.87 -5.04 -8.95
C ASP A 312 -15.08 -5.86 -9.43
N THR A 313 -16.18 -5.83 -8.69
CA THR A 313 -17.43 -6.54 -9.02
C THR A 313 -18.57 -5.58 -9.36
N PRO A 314 -19.54 -6.00 -10.20
CA PRO A 314 -20.76 -5.23 -10.44
C PRO A 314 -21.54 -4.88 -9.17
N GLU A 315 -21.50 -5.76 -8.17
CA GLU A 315 -22.11 -5.61 -6.84
C GLU A 315 -21.43 -4.46 -6.08
N ALA A 316 -20.10 -4.45 -5.99
CA ALA A 316 -19.32 -3.37 -5.40
C ALA A 316 -19.56 -2.03 -6.13
N GLY A 317 -19.67 -2.06 -7.46
CA GLY A 317 -20.00 -0.89 -8.26
C GLY A 317 -21.42 -0.34 -8.03
N ARG A 318 -22.37 -1.20 -7.66
CA ARG A 318 -23.73 -0.79 -7.23
C ARG A 318 -23.71 -0.20 -5.82
N LEU A 319 -22.95 -0.81 -4.91
CA LEU A 319 -22.78 -0.38 -3.53
C LEU A 319 -22.15 1.02 -3.43
N THR A 320 -21.06 1.27 -4.15
CA THR A 320 -20.45 2.62 -4.25
C THR A 320 -21.30 3.60 -5.07
N GLY A 321 -22.24 3.07 -5.85
CA GLY A 321 -23.20 3.79 -6.66
C GLY A 321 -24.37 4.41 -5.88
N ILE A 322 -24.42 4.32 -4.56
CA ILE A 322 -25.47 4.94 -3.71
C ILE A 322 -25.61 6.46 -3.96
N TRP A 323 -24.56 7.10 -4.44
CA TRP A 323 -24.51 8.52 -4.82
C TRP A 323 -25.09 8.81 -6.21
N ARG A 324 -25.34 7.80 -7.05
CA ARG A 324 -25.75 7.92 -8.47
C ARG A 324 -27.10 8.61 -8.70
N ARG A 325 -27.99 8.65 -7.71
CA ARG A 325 -29.26 9.41 -7.81
C ARG A 325 -29.07 10.91 -7.55
N ARG A 326 -27.97 11.30 -6.89
CA ARG A 326 -27.66 12.68 -6.49
C ARG A 326 -26.48 13.28 -7.29
N VAL A 327 -25.72 12.44 -8.00
CA VAL A 327 -24.60 12.80 -8.86
C VAL A 327 -24.77 12.17 -10.26
N ARG A 328 -24.42 12.87 -11.35
CA ARG A 328 -24.59 12.35 -12.72
C ARG A 328 -23.66 11.13 -12.97
N ARG A 329 -23.99 10.34 -14.00
CA ARG A 329 -23.30 9.09 -14.37
C ARG A 329 -21.76 9.25 -14.50
N PRO A 330 -20.95 8.26 -14.08
CA PRO A 330 -19.49 8.31 -14.19
C PRO A 330 -19.03 8.53 -15.64
N ARG A 331 -17.96 9.32 -15.82
CA ARG A 331 -17.18 9.33 -17.07
C ARG A 331 -15.97 8.42 -16.89
N TRP A 332 -15.73 7.57 -17.87
CA TRP A 332 -14.63 6.60 -17.88
C TRP A 332 -13.37 7.27 -18.43
N CYS A 333 -12.24 7.10 -17.76
CA CYS A 333 -10.92 7.46 -18.27
C CYS A 333 -10.19 6.17 -18.67
N SER A 334 -9.88 6.01 -19.95
CA SER A 334 -9.04 4.93 -20.48
C SER A 334 -7.70 5.55 -20.90
N ALA A 335 -6.62 5.28 -20.15
CA ALA A 335 -5.27 5.65 -20.55
C ALA A 335 -4.80 4.77 -21.74
N PRO A 336 -4.02 5.30 -22.71
CA PRO A 336 -3.54 4.52 -23.84
C PRO A 336 -2.61 3.40 -23.36
N GLY A 337 -2.88 2.15 -23.75
CA GLY A 337 -2.10 0.96 -23.36
C GLY A 337 -2.81 -0.04 -22.43
N CYS A 338 -4.04 0.24 -22.00
CA CYS A 338 -4.86 -0.70 -21.23
C CYS A 338 -5.86 -1.44 -22.13
N ALA A 339 -5.85 -2.77 -22.11
CA ALA A 339 -6.85 -3.62 -22.75
C ALA A 339 -8.27 -3.21 -22.30
N GLY A 340 -9.10 -2.84 -23.27
CA GLY A 340 -10.44 -2.30 -23.04
C GLY A 340 -11.44 -3.34 -22.55
N TRP A 341 -12.43 -2.88 -21.79
CA TRP A 341 -13.70 -3.60 -21.61
C TRP A 341 -14.90 -2.66 -21.79
N ALA A 342 -15.98 -3.28 -22.27
CA ALA A 342 -17.08 -2.67 -22.99
C ALA A 342 -18.06 -1.84 -22.15
N ARG A 343 -18.64 -0.83 -22.81
CA ARG A 343 -19.85 -0.08 -22.42
C ARG A 343 -20.96 -1.04 -21.94
N CYS A 344 -21.49 -0.81 -20.75
CA CYS A 344 -22.89 -1.15 -20.47
C CYS A 344 -23.75 0.11 -20.71
N PRO A 345 -24.56 0.17 -21.77
CA PRO A 345 -25.44 1.29 -22.01
C PRO A 345 -26.59 1.25 -21.01
N ALA A 346 -26.53 2.13 -20.02
CA ALA A 346 -27.47 3.23 -19.93
C ALA A 346 -29.00 2.99 -19.99
N GLY A 347 -29.54 1.79 -19.80
CA GLY A 347 -30.98 1.57 -19.60
C GLY A 347 -31.52 0.41 -20.43
N GLY A 348 -31.96 -0.66 -19.77
CA GLY A 348 -32.57 -1.82 -20.41
C GLY A 348 -32.34 -3.07 -19.56
N ARG A 349 -33.39 -3.87 -19.40
CA ARG A 349 -33.55 -4.97 -18.42
C ARG A 349 -32.49 -6.07 -18.52
N TRP A 350 -32.20 -6.71 -17.39
CA TRP A 350 -31.52 -7.99 -17.31
C TRP A 350 -32.37 -9.09 -17.95
N ARG A 351 -31.85 -9.78 -18.97
CA ARG A 351 -32.29 -11.12 -19.34
C ARG A 351 -31.06 -11.96 -19.68
N SER A 352 -31.00 -13.14 -19.06
CA SER A 352 -29.99 -14.18 -19.28
C SER A 352 -29.94 -14.60 -20.74
N LEU A 353 -28.82 -15.19 -21.17
CA LEU A 353 -28.83 -16.38 -22.02
C LEU A 353 -27.45 -17.06 -22.02
N LEU A 354 -27.36 -18.17 -21.28
CA LEU A 354 -26.78 -19.38 -21.85
C LEU A 354 -27.49 -19.65 -23.20
N ARG A 355 -26.74 -19.67 -24.31
CA ARG A 355 -26.83 -20.63 -25.43
C ARG A 355 -26.30 -20.02 -26.74
N GLY A 356 -25.23 -20.66 -27.23
CA GLY A 356 -25.01 -21.06 -28.63
C GLY A 356 -24.84 -19.97 -29.69
N ARG A 357 -23.65 -19.89 -30.27
CA ARG A 357 -23.21 -20.81 -31.33
C ARG A 357 -21.71 -21.04 -31.24
#